data_AF-A0A8S9TLS6-F1
#
_entry.id   AF-A0A8S9TLS6-F1
#
_cell.length_a   1.000
_cell.length_b   1.000
_cell.length_c   1.000
_cell.angle_alpha   90.00
_cell.angle_beta   90.00
_cell.angle_gamma   90.00
#
_symmetry.space_group_name_H-M   'P 1'
#
loop_
_entity.id
_entity.type
_entity.pdbx_description
1 polymer ?
#
loop_
_entity_poly.entity_id
_entity_poly.type
_entity_poly.pdbx_seq_one_letter_code
_entity_poly.pdbx_strand_id
1 'polypeptide(L)'
;MVRVSGAANWWFNVSGVQIEPVSAWTPNFAQYGTGVQFPWENRPWNNHSTRLLVQDFLIDKRPVTNAQYSAFLKASGYSFNSLDRFLLHWENRQGAPASWTVSPSLAHSPVVNVALENAQAYAKFYSKRLPHDWEWQYVASNGDNYCHTRLRLAEQASQRARVQRLWLACSQPEASRRCYRCLQGQQQQ
;
A
#
# COMPACT_ATOMS: atom_id res chain seq x y z
N MET A 1 -7.62 10.09 -7.77
CA MET A 1 -6.25 9.68 -8.12
C MET A 1 -5.24 10.66 -7.57
N VAL A 2 -4.05 10.18 -7.21
CA VAL A 2 -2.87 10.95 -6.80
C VAL A 2 -1.74 10.65 -7.77
N ARG A 3 -0.91 11.67 -8.04
CA ARG A 3 0.30 11.53 -8.86
C ARG A 3 1.43 10.93 -8.05
N VAL A 4 2.05 9.89 -8.59
CA VAL A 4 3.25 9.27 -8.06
C VAL A 4 4.39 9.64 -8.98
N SER A 5 5.41 10.30 -8.43
CA SER A 5 6.66 10.53 -9.14
C SER A 5 7.47 9.24 -9.14
N GLY A 6 7.78 8.75 -10.34
CA GLY A 6 8.57 7.56 -10.57
C GLY A 6 10.05 7.76 -10.26
N ALA A 7 10.84 6.74 -10.60
CA ALA A 7 12.27 6.66 -10.32
C ALA A 7 12.97 5.92 -11.47
N ALA A 8 14.12 6.43 -11.89
CA ALA A 8 14.84 5.88 -13.05
C ALA A 8 15.56 4.56 -12.76
N ASN A 9 15.84 4.25 -11.50
CA ASN A 9 16.68 3.13 -11.09
C ASN A 9 16.25 2.54 -9.74
N TRP A 10 14.94 2.35 -9.54
CA TRP A 10 14.42 1.82 -8.30
C TRP A 10 14.75 0.34 -8.15
N TRP A 11 15.14 -0.07 -6.95
CA TRP A 11 15.47 -1.47 -6.68
C TRP A 11 14.22 -2.25 -6.27
N PHE A 12 13.67 -3.02 -7.20
CA PHE A 12 12.65 -4.01 -6.90
C PHE A 12 13.35 -5.26 -6.37
N ASN A 13 13.06 -5.63 -5.14
CA ASN A 13 13.63 -6.80 -4.49
C ASN A 13 12.56 -7.52 -3.65
N VAL A 14 12.21 -8.74 -4.05
CA VAL A 14 11.25 -9.61 -3.37
C VAL A 14 11.80 -11.01 -3.33
N SER A 15 11.82 -11.61 -2.14
CA SER A 15 12.17 -13.01 -1.94
C SER A 15 11.02 -13.72 -1.22
N GLY A 16 10.48 -14.77 -1.82
CA GLY A 16 9.53 -15.68 -1.22
C GLY A 16 10.25 -16.77 -0.42
N VAL A 17 9.60 -17.22 0.66
CA VAL A 17 10.03 -18.43 1.39
C VAL A 17 9.44 -19.63 0.68
N GLN A 18 10.30 -20.52 0.17
CA GLN A 18 9.85 -21.80 -0.35
C GLN A 18 9.66 -22.75 0.83
N ILE A 19 8.41 -23.13 1.12
CA ILE A 19 8.11 -23.93 2.31
C ILE A 19 8.58 -25.38 2.13
N GLU A 20 8.44 -26.02 0.97
CA GLU A 20 9.06 -27.33 0.68
C GLU A 20 9.06 -27.62 -0.84
N PRO A 21 10.18 -27.82 -1.55
CA PRO A 21 10.17 -28.69 -2.72
C PRO A 21 10.44 -30.11 -2.24
N VAL A 22 9.39 -30.87 -1.96
CA VAL A 22 9.56 -32.31 -1.85
C VAL A 22 9.93 -32.80 -3.24
N SER A 23 11.17 -33.27 -3.41
CA SER A 23 11.70 -33.74 -4.68
C SER A 23 10.83 -34.83 -5.33
N ALA A 24 10.10 -35.60 -4.51
CA ALA A 24 9.13 -36.58 -4.98
C ALA A 24 7.92 -35.97 -5.71
N TRP A 25 7.45 -34.77 -5.30
CA TRP A 25 6.27 -34.11 -5.88
C TRP A 25 6.62 -33.02 -6.89
N THR A 26 7.83 -32.46 -6.82
CA THR A 26 8.30 -31.38 -7.70
C THR A 26 9.70 -31.68 -8.25
N PRO A 27 9.93 -32.83 -8.91
CA PRO A 27 11.28 -33.31 -9.25
C PRO A 27 12.09 -32.36 -10.15
N ASN A 28 11.43 -31.47 -10.87
CA ASN A 28 12.04 -30.52 -11.81
C ASN A 28 12.12 -29.08 -11.26
N PHE A 29 11.86 -28.85 -9.97
CA PHE A 29 11.85 -27.50 -9.37
C PHE A 29 13.18 -26.76 -9.52
N ALA A 30 14.31 -27.46 -9.47
CA ALA A 30 15.62 -26.84 -9.68
C ALA A 30 15.79 -26.28 -11.10
N GLN A 31 15.10 -26.87 -12.09
CA GLN A 31 15.16 -26.50 -13.51
C GLN A 31 14.13 -25.43 -13.88
N TYR A 32 12.90 -25.50 -13.36
CA TYR A 32 11.80 -24.59 -13.74
C TYR A 32 11.45 -23.55 -12.67
N GLY A 33 11.99 -23.68 -11.46
CA GLY A 33 11.65 -22.85 -10.31
C GLY A 33 10.23 -23.08 -9.79
N THR A 34 9.93 -22.52 -8.62
CA THR A 34 8.57 -22.49 -8.05
C THR A 34 8.29 -21.06 -7.61
N GLY A 35 7.25 -20.42 -8.15
CA GLY A 35 6.90 -19.05 -7.81
C GLY A 35 6.15 -18.32 -8.92
N VAL A 36 6.07 -17.00 -8.78
CA VAL A 36 5.60 -16.10 -9.84
C VAL A 36 6.74 -15.91 -10.85
N GLN A 37 6.39 -15.61 -12.11
CA GLN A 37 7.36 -15.18 -13.11
C GLN A 37 7.05 -13.74 -13.49
N PHE A 38 8.01 -12.83 -13.30
CA PHE A 38 7.87 -11.46 -13.78
C PHE A 38 8.24 -11.34 -15.27
N PRO A 39 7.77 -10.28 -15.96
CA PRO A 39 8.04 -10.10 -17.39
C PRO A 39 9.53 -10.03 -17.79
N TRP A 40 10.40 -9.63 -16.86
CA TRP A 40 11.86 -9.55 -17.08
C TRP A 40 12.61 -10.86 -16.76
N GLU A 41 11.89 -11.92 -16.40
CA GLU A 41 12.49 -13.19 -15.97
C GLU A 41 12.29 -14.27 -17.01
N ASN A 42 13.33 -15.10 -17.21
CA ASN A 42 13.29 -16.20 -18.17
C ASN A 42 12.55 -17.44 -17.66
N ARG A 43 12.31 -17.51 -16.34
CA ARG A 43 11.59 -18.61 -15.69
C ARG A 43 10.98 -18.13 -14.37
N PRO A 44 9.96 -18.81 -13.84
CA PRO A 44 9.51 -18.60 -12.47
C PRO A 44 10.65 -18.78 -11.48
N TRP A 45 10.70 -17.93 -10.47
CA TRP A 45 11.68 -18.01 -9.37
C TRP A 45 11.00 -17.59 -8.07
N ASN A 46 11.60 -17.90 -6.92
CA ASN A 46 11.20 -17.36 -5.62
C ASN A 46 11.91 -16.04 -5.24
N ASN A 47 12.85 -15.53 -6.05
CA ASN A 47 13.73 -14.41 -5.75
C ASN A 47 13.76 -13.52 -6.98
N HIS A 48 13.25 -12.31 -6.80
CA HIS A 48 13.02 -11.34 -7.86
C HIS A 48 13.79 -10.07 -7.47
N SER A 49 14.93 -9.83 -8.12
CA SER A 49 15.77 -8.66 -7.85
C SER A 49 16.19 -8.03 -9.15
N THR A 50 15.72 -6.81 -9.39
CA THR A 50 16.08 -6.06 -10.59
C THR A 50 15.96 -4.55 -10.34
N ARG A 51 16.67 -3.77 -11.16
CA ARG A 51 16.53 -2.32 -11.21
C ARG A 51 15.50 -1.97 -12.27
N LEU A 52 14.44 -1.26 -11.86
CA LEU A 52 13.34 -0.87 -12.73
C LEU A 52 13.31 0.63 -12.93
N LEU A 53 13.00 1.03 -14.16
CA LEU A 53 12.44 2.35 -14.44
C LEU A 53 10.96 2.31 -14.04
N VAL A 54 10.61 3.02 -12.98
CA VAL A 54 9.22 3.30 -12.63
C VAL A 54 8.89 4.66 -13.24
N GLN A 55 7.99 4.71 -14.20
CA GLN A 55 7.54 5.97 -14.81
C GLN A 55 6.63 6.74 -13.84
N ASP A 56 6.32 7.99 -14.17
CA ASP A 56 5.28 8.72 -13.46
C ASP A 56 3.90 8.10 -13.77
N PHE A 57 3.07 7.91 -12.75
CA PHE A 57 1.72 7.38 -12.94
C PHE A 57 0.72 7.94 -11.93
N LEU A 58 -0.55 7.69 -12.21
CA LEU A 58 -1.66 8.01 -11.32
C LEU A 58 -2.15 6.73 -10.64
N ILE A 59 -2.37 6.79 -9.33
CA ILE A 59 -3.00 5.71 -8.56
C ILE A 59 -4.12 6.26 -7.68
N ASP A 60 -5.14 5.46 -7.39
CA ASP A 60 -6.16 5.88 -6.44
C ASP A 60 -5.62 5.88 -5.01
N LYS A 61 -5.92 6.95 -4.25
CA LYS A 61 -5.46 7.12 -2.86
C LYS A 61 -6.09 6.10 -1.91
N ARG A 62 -7.25 5.57 -2.28
CA ARG A 62 -8.04 4.64 -1.49
C ARG A 62 -8.55 3.52 -2.39
N PRO A 63 -8.79 2.32 -1.84
CA PRO A 63 -9.50 1.27 -2.57
C PRO A 63 -10.85 1.76 -3.09
N VAL A 64 -11.33 1.12 -4.16
CA VAL A 64 -12.66 1.36 -4.72
C VAL A 64 -13.71 1.03 -3.66
N THR A 65 -14.66 1.93 -3.43
CA THR A 65 -15.71 1.74 -2.43
C THR A 65 -16.93 1.01 -2.99
N ASN A 66 -17.75 0.43 -2.12
CA ASN A 66 -19.02 -0.19 -2.54
C ASN A 66 -19.95 0.81 -3.26
N ALA A 67 -20.01 2.07 -2.81
CA ALA A 67 -20.80 3.11 -3.47
C ALA A 67 -20.33 3.39 -4.91
N GLN A 68 -19.01 3.47 -5.13
CA GLN A 68 -18.44 3.66 -6.46
C GLN A 68 -18.72 2.45 -7.37
N TYR A 69 -18.56 1.24 -6.84
CA TYR A 69 -18.84 0.02 -7.58
C TYR A 69 -20.34 -0.12 -7.93
N SER A 70 -21.24 0.30 -7.03
CA SER A 70 -22.69 0.33 -7.29
C SER A 70 -23.04 1.27 -8.44
N ALA A 71 -22.42 2.46 -8.48
CA ALA A 71 -22.59 3.39 -9.58
C ALA A 71 -22.12 2.79 -10.92
N PHE A 72 -20.99 2.08 -10.92
CA PHE A 72 -20.51 1.32 -12.08
C PHE A 72 -21.52 0.28 -12.56
N LEU A 73 -22.04 -0.58 -11.66
CA LEU A 73 -22.98 -1.64 -12.04
C LEU A 73 -24.26 -1.07 -12.65
N LYS A 74 -24.77 0.03 -12.08
CA LYS A 74 -25.97 0.72 -12.58
C LYS A 74 -25.75 1.39 -13.94
N ALA A 75 -24.60 2.03 -14.15
CA ALA A 75 -24.32 2.77 -15.37
C ALA A 75 -23.87 1.89 -16.54
N SER A 76 -23.14 0.81 -16.27
CA SER A 76 -22.55 -0.06 -17.30
C SER A 76 -23.48 -1.16 -17.79
N GLY A 77 -24.47 -1.57 -16.99
CA GLY A 77 -25.23 -2.79 -17.25
C GLY A 77 -24.37 -4.06 -17.23
N TYR A 78 -23.20 -4.02 -16.57
CA TYR A 78 -22.24 -5.11 -16.56
C TYR A 78 -22.83 -6.42 -16.03
N SER A 79 -22.71 -7.48 -16.82
CA SER A 79 -22.96 -8.86 -16.42
C SER A 79 -21.64 -9.57 -16.10
N PHE A 80 -21.63 -10.35 -15.02
CA PHE A 80 -20.48 -11.12 -14.57
C PHE A 80 -20.62 -12.58 -15.03
N ASN A 81 -19.49 -13.26 -15.20
CA ASN A 81 -19.50 -14.73 -15.32
C ASN A 81 -19.78 -15.31 -13.93
N SER A 82 -20.73 -16.25 -13.83
CA SER A 82 -21.25 -16.73 -12.55
C SER A 82 -20.14 -17.22 -11.61
N LEU A 83 -19.92 -16.48 -10.53
CA LEU A 83 -19.14 -16.90 -9.39
C LEU A 83 -20.05 -16.77 -8.17
N ASP A 84 -20.26 -17.87 -7.44
CA ASP A 84 -21.17 -17.94 -6.28
C ASP A 84 -20.85 -16.92 -5.19
N ARG A 85 -19.60 -16.44 -5.16
CA ARG A 85 -19.11 -15.48 -4.17
C ARG A 85 -19.12 -14.03 -4.64
N PHE A 86 -19.50 -13.73 -5.90
CA PHE A 86 -19.45 -12.35 -6.39
C PHE A 86 -20.30 -11.41 -5.53
N LEU A 87 -19.66 -10.36 -4.98
CA LEU A 87 -20.26 -9.39 -4.06
C LEU A 87 -21.10 -10.03 -2.94
N LEU A 88 -20.58 -11.09 -2.31
CA LEU A 88 -21.31 -11.89 -1.31
C LEU A 88 -21.95 -11.06 -0.18
N HIS A 89 -21.32 -9.93 0.18
CA HIS A 89 -21.76 -9.02 1.24
C HIS A 89 -22.87 -8.04 0.83
N TRP A 90 -23.39 -8.15 -0.40
CA TRP A 90 -24.49 -7.31 -0.89
C TRP A 90 -25.84 -7.99 -0.71
N GLU A 91 -26.88 -7.18 -0.68
CA GLU A 91 -28.27 -7.55 -0.44
C GLU A 91 -29.07 -7.55 -1.76
N ASN A 92 -30.23 -8.22 -1.74
CA ASN A 92 -31.15 -8.31 -2.89
C ASN A 92 -30.46 -8.82 -4.16
N ARG A 93 -29.61 -9.85 -4.02
CA ARG A 93 -28.78 -10.41 -5.10
C ARG A 93 -29.54 -11.27 -6.11
N GLN A 94 -30.87 -11.14 -6.16
CA GLN A 94 -31.73 -11.78 -7.15
C GLN A 94 -31.81 -10.90 -8.40
N GLY A 95 -31.52 -11.47 -9.57
CA GLY A 95 -31.55 -10.74 -10.84
C GLY A 95 -30.25 -9.98 -11.15
N ALA A 96 -30.35 -8.91 -11.94
CA ALA A 96 -29.19 -8.20 -12.48
C ALA A 96 -28.39 -7.44 -11.39
N PRO A 97 -27.05 -7.36 -11.48
CA PRO A 97 -26.22 -6.64 -10.50
C PRO A 97 -26.61 -5.18 -10.26
N ALA A 98 -27.23 -4.53 -11.25
CA ALA A 98 -27.69 -3.15 -11.14
C ALA A 98 -28.80 -2.97 -10.08
N SER A 99 -29.58 -4.01 -9.77
CA SER A 99 -30.64 -3.96 -8.75
C SER A 99 -30.16 -4.29 -7.34
N TRP A 100 -28.91 -4.75 -7.18
CA TRP A 100 -28.39 -5.15 -5.89
C TRP A 100 -28.07 -3.93 -5.01
N THR A 101 -28.21 -4.10 -3.71
CA THR A 101 -28.04 -3.01 -2.73
C THR A 101 -26.93 -3.32 -1.73
N VAL A 102 -26.32 -2.26 -1.19
CA VAL A 102 -25.34 -2.36 -0.10
C VAL A 102 -25.88 -1.59 1.10
N SER A 103 -25.70 -2.14 2.30
CA SER A 103 -26.07 -1.46 3.53
C SER A 103 -25.37 -0.07 3.62
N PRO A 104 -26.06 0.99 4.07
CA PRO A 104 -25.48 2.34 4.14
C PRO A 104 -24.18 2.43 4.94
N SER A 105 -24.02 1.57 5.96
CA SER A 105 -22.80 1.50 6.78
C SER A 105 -21.57 1.03 6.00
N LEU A 106 -21.76 0.27 4.92
CA LEU A 106 -20.69 -0.29 4.09
C LEU A 106 -20.43 0.53 2.81
N ALA A 107 -21.20 1.59 2.56
CA ALA A 107 -21.10 2.38 1.32
C ALA A 107 -19.69 2.93 1.07
N HIS A 108 -18.99 3.34 2.14
CA HIS A 108 -17.63 3.89 2.08
C HIS A 108 -16.52 2.85 2.30
N SER A 109 -16.90 1.60 2.63
CA SER A 109 -15.96 0.50 2.79
C SER A 109 -15.43 0.03 1.43
N PRO A 110 -14.20 -0.51 1.37
CA PRO A 110 -13.69 -1.16 0.16
C PRO A 110 -14.63 -2.23 -0.35
N VAL A 111 -14.81 -2.29 -1.67
CA VAL A 111 -15.51 -3.40 -2.31
C VAL A 111 -14.65 -4.67 -2.19
N VAL A 112 -15.28 -5.78 -1.83
CA VAL A 112 -14.65 -7.10 -1.66
C VAL A 112 -15.42 -8.16 -2.43
N ASN A 113 -14.87 -9.37 -2.51
CA ASN A 113 -15.45 -10.48 -3.29
C ASN A 113 -15.62 -10.14 -4.78
N VAL A 114 -14.60 -9.49 -5.35
CA VAL A 114 -14.51 -9.12 -6.76
C VAL A 114 -13.39 -9.95 -7.40
N ALA A 115 -13.72 -10.69 -8.46
CA ALA A 115 -12.72 -11.42 -9.24
C ALA A 115 -11.86 -10.47 -10.09
N LEU A 116 -10.73 -10.97 -10.59
CA LEU A 116 -9.77 -10.16 -11.36
C LEU A 116 -10.42 -9.55 -12.60
N GLU A 117 -11.22 -10.33 -13.33
CA GLU A 117 -11.89 -9.92 -14.57
C GLU A 117 -12.90 -8.79 -14.31
N ASN A 118 -13.59 -8.87 -13.17
CA ASN A 118 -14.55 -7.84 -12.74
C ASN A 118 -13.82 -6.54 -12.37
N ALA A 119 -12.68 -6.63 -11.69
CA ALA A 119 -11.85 -5.47 -11.36
C ALA A 119 -11.26 -4.81 -12.62
N GLN A 120 -10.84 -5.61 -13.60
CA GLN A 120 -10.39 -5.13 -14.91
C GLN A 120 -11.52 -4.45 -15.69
N ALA A 121 -12.73 -5.01 -15.67
CA ALA A 121 -13.90 -4.41 -16.30
C ALA A 121 -14.25 -3.04 -15.69
N TYR A 122 -14.22 -2.94 -14.36
CA TYR A 122 -14.40 -1.66 -13.66
C TYR A 122 -13.33 -0.64 -14.06
N ALA A 123 -12.06 -1.03 -14.08
CA ALA A 123 -10.97 -0.14 -14.46
C ALA A 123 -11.15 0.35 -15.89
N LYS A 124 -11.44 -0.56 -16.83
CA LYS A 124 -11.68 -0.25 -18.24
C LYS A 124 -12.85 0.71 -18.44
N PHE A 125 -13.95 0.54 -17.70
CA PHE A 125 -15.12 1.42 -17.78
C PHE A 125 -14.76 2.88 -17.48
N TYR A 126 -13.86 3.12 -16.51
CA TYR A 126 -13.38 4.46 -16.17
C TYR A 126 -12.11 4.88 -16.94
N SER A 127 -11.73 4.17 -18.01
CA SER A 127 -10.48 4.40 -18.76
C SER A 127 -9.23 4.37 -17.87
N LYS A 128 -9.26 3.53 -16.84
CA LYS A 128 -8.15 3.23 -15.92
C LYS A 128 -7.57 1.83 -16.24
N ARG A 129 -6.55 1.44 -15.49
CA ARG A 129 -6.00 0.08 -15.47
C ARG A 129 -5.71 -0.36 -14.05
N LEU A 130 -5.50 -1.66 -13.87
CA LEU A 130 -4.90 -2.15 -12.63
C LEU A 130 -3.41 -1.77 -12.57
N PRO A 131 -2.89 -1.46 -11.38
CA PRO A 131 -1.45 -1.32 -11.17
C PRO A 131 -0.74 -2.66 -11.40
N HIS A 132 0.48 -2.61 -11.93
CA HIS A 132 1.36 -3.77 -11.90
C HIS A 132 1.92 -3.98 -10.48
N ASP A 133 2.36 -5.20 -10.17
CA ASP A 133 2.88 -5.53 -8.84
C ASP A 133 4.05 -4.62 -8.40
N TRP A 134 4.97 -4.30 -9.32
CA TRP A 134 6.10 -3.41 -9.03
C TRP A 134 5.68 -1.95 -8.80
N GLU A 135 4.63 -1.47 -9.47
CA GLU A 135 4.06 -0.13 -9.22
C GLU A 135 3.39 -0.09 -7.85
N TRP A 136 2.69 -1.17 -7.50
CA TRP A 136 2.04 -1.32 -6.20
C TRP A 136 3.07 -1.34 -5.07
N GLN A 137 4.11 -2.16 -5.22
CA GLN A 137 5.20 -2.22 -4.25
C GLN A 137 5.96 -0.89 -4.16
N TYR A 138 6.23 -0.22 -5.29
CA TYR A 138 6.86 1.10 -5.28
C TYR A 138 6.09 2.08 -4.40
N VAL A 139 4.77 2.16 -4.55
CA VAL A 139 3.92 3.04 -3.74
C VAL A 139 3.86 2.58 -2.28
N ALA A 140 3.66 1.29 -2.04
CA ALA A 140 3.53 0.74 -0.69
C ALA A 140 4.83 0.84 0.12
N SER A 141 5.99 0.76 -0.54
CA SER A 141 7.31 0.94 0.06
C SER A 141 7.72 2.42 0.19
N ASN A 142 6.87 3.39 -0.14
CA ASN A 142 7.23 4.82 -0.12
C ASN A 142 8.33 5.20 -1.14
N GLY A 143 8.37 4.50 -2.28
CA GLY A 143 9.25 4.73 -3.42
C GLY A 143 10.74 4.60 -3.10
N ASP A 144 11.54 5.49 -3.68
CA ASP A 144 13.00 5.56 -3.44
C ASP A 144 13.38 5.91 -1.99
N ASN A 145 12.44 6.46 -1.21
CA ASN A 145 12.74 6.81 0.19
C ASN A 145 12.98 5.57 1.07
N TYR A 146 12.60 4.38 0.61
CA TYR A 146 12.87 3.14 1.34
C TYR A 146 14.36 2.73 1.30
N CYS A 147 15.15 3.19 0.31
CA CYS A 147 16.51 2.65 0.10
C CYS A 147 17.65 3.43 0.75
N HIS A 148 17.41 4.30 1.74
CA HIS A 148 18.50 5.02 2.44
C HIS A 148 18.44 5.06 3.98
N THR A 149 17.60 4.27 4.65
CA THR A 149 17.61 4.23 6.13
C THR A 149 18.79 3.44 6.71
N ARG A 150 19.57 2.71 5.88
CA ARG A 150 20.87 2.17 6.31
C ARG A 150 22.02 3.19 6.28
N LEU A 151 21.87 4.34 5.62
CA LEU A 151 22.89 5.41 5.60
C LEU A 151 22.49 6.66 6.40
N ARG A 152 21.26 6.75 6.90
CA ARG A 152 20.80 7.85 7.80
C ARG A 152 20.86 7.55 9.29
N LEU A 153 21.53 6.48 9.72
CA LEU A 153 21.79 6.24 11.15
C LEU A 153 22.80 7.24 11.75
N ALA A 154 23.67 7.85 10.94
CA ALA A 154 24.60 8.87 11.42
C ALA A 154 23.91 10.22 11.72
N GLU A 155 22.84 10.57 10.99
CA GLU A 155 22.18 11.87 11.11
C GLU A 155 21.05 11.88 12.16
N GLN A 156 20.36 10.74 12.32
CA GLN A 156 19.36 10.58 13.40
C GLN A 156 19.99 10.36 14.78
N ALA A 157 21.25 9.92 14.87
CA ALA A 157 22.00 9.92 16.13
C ALA A 157 22.22 11.34 16.68
N SER A 158 22.42 12.34 15.80
CA SER A 158 22.56 13.75 16.18
C SER A 158 21.24 14.36 16.65
N GLN A 159 20.11 13.98 16.03
CA GLN A 159 18.78 14.43 16.47
C GLN A 159 18.31 13.71 17.75
N ARG A 160 18.63 12.43 17.94
CA ARG A 160 18.39 11.71 19.22
C ARG A 160 19.22 12.29 20.37
N ALA A 161 20.47 12.70 20.13
CA ALA A 161 21.30 13.35 21.16
C ALA A 161 20.77 14.73 21.60
N ARG A 162 20.01 15.43 20.75
CA ARG A 162 19.35 16.71 21.07
C ARG A 162 18.04 16.52 21.83
N VAL A 163 17.22 15.54 21.45
CA VAL A 163 15.96 15.26 22.16
C VAL A 163 16.21 14.61 23.52
N GLN A 164 17.25 13.76 23.64
CA GLN A 164 17.60 13.12 24.91
C GLN A 164 18.25 14.10 25.91
N ARG A 165 18.89 15.19 25.45
CA ARG A 165 19.34 16.31 26.31
C ARG A 165 18.22 17.27 26.74
N LEU A 166 17.12 17.33 26.00
CA LEU A 166 15.96 18.16 26.36
C LEU A 166 15.01 17.45 27.34
N TRP A 167 14.98 16.10 27.35
CA TRP A 167 14.10 15.35 28.25
C TRP A 167 14.70 15.09 29.64
N LEU A 168 16.03 14.99 29.78
CA LEU A 168 16.71 14.84 31.08
C LEU A 168 16.85 16.15 31.89
N ALA A 169 16.52 17.30 31.31
CA ALA A 169 16.52 18.58 32.02
C ALA A 169 15.18 18.89 32.74
N CYS A 170 14.16 18.03 32.60
CA CYS A 170 12.81 18.29 33.12
C CYS A 170 12.36 17.30 34.21
N SER A 171 13.25 16.44 34.72
CA SER A 171 12.91 15.35 35.65
C SER A 171 13.77 15.28 36.93
N GLN A 172 14.32 16.41 37.40
CA GLN A 172 14.98 16.51 38.70
C GLN A 172 14.20 17.46 39.63
N PRO A 173 13.58 16.96 40.71
CA PRO A 173 12.80 17.77 41.64
C PRO A 173 13.71 18.38 42.73
N GLU A 174 14.51 19.39 42.40
CA GLU A 174 15.21 20.20 43.42
C GLU A 174 15.74 21.52 42.84
N ALA A 175 14.83 22.44 42.50
CA ALA A 175 15.14 23.86 42.35
C ALA A 175 13.88 24.72 42.49
N SER A 176 13.05 24.42 43.50
CA SER A 176 12.15 25.44 44.02
C SER A 176 13.00 26.54 44.66
N ARG A 177 12.61 27.81 44.45
CA ARG A 177 13.09 29.05 45.11
C ARG A 177 14.07 30.00 44.40
N ARG A 178 14.20 30.05 43.06
CA ARG A 178 14.88 31.22 42.44
C ARG A 178 14.26 31.89 41.21
N CYS A 179 13.20 31.37 40.60
CA CYS A 179 12.63 31.97 39.37
C CYS A 179 11.26 32.64 39.54
N TYR A 180 10.98 33.29 40.67
CA TYR A 180 9.85 34.22 40.80
C TYR A 180 10.25 35.70 40.66
N ARG A 181 11.51 36.01 40.32
CA ARG A 181 12.03 37.39 40.28
C ARG A 181 12.35 37.96 38.90
N CYS A 182 12.00 37.27 37.80
CA CYS A 182 12.28 37.77 36.45
C CYS A 182 11.03 37.99 35.57
N LEU A 183 9.83 37.72 36.10
CA LEU A 183 8.55 38.03 35.43
C LEU A 183 7.93 39.37 35.88
N GLN A 184 8.62 40.14 36.74
CA GLN A 184 8.21 41.47 37.20
C GLN A 184 9.32 42.50 37.02
N GLY A 185 9.89 42.57 35.83
CA GLY A 185 10.70 43.70 35.42
C GLY A 185 9.88 44.76 34.71
N GLN A 186 8.79 45.29 35.30
CA GLN A 186 8.20 46.59 34.91
C GLN A 186 7.30 47.17 36.02
N GLN A 187 7.88 47.96 36.93
CA GLN A 187 7.29 49.24 37.36
C GLN A 187 8.42 50.19 37.73
N GLN A 188 8.63 51.17 36.85
CA GLN A 188 8.95 52.58 37.10
C GLN A 188 9.96 52.98 38.21
N GLN A 189 10.98 53.72 37.74
CA GLN A 189 11.88 54.66 38.44
C GLN A 189 12.97 54.07 39.35
#